data_AF-A0AAN4U3I8-F1
#
_entry.id   AF-A0AAN4U3I8-F1
#
_cell.length_a   1.000
_cell.length_b   1.000
_cell.length_c   1.000
_cell.angle_alpha   90.00
_cell.angle_beta   90.00
_cell.angle_gamma   90.00
#
_symmetry.space_group_name_H-M   'P 1'
#
loop_
_entity.id
_entity.type
_entity.pdbx_description
1 polymer ?
#
loop_
_entity_poly.entity_id
_entity_poly.type
_entity_poly.pdbx_seq_one_letter_code
_entity_poly.pdbx_strand_id
1 'polypeptide(L)'
;MQSRSPSVLLTSYAIANGMAEHGMIVRIMQHKATKTDIARLIAIDHNTWQLIRQAAFSPTDANFRLADGGIMQILDYATPVPQPAVDGIKPGLAAP
;
A
#
# COMPACT_ATOMS: atom_id res chain seq x y z
N MET A 1 -10.32 15.33 -9.91
CA MET A 1 -9.30 14.28 -9.77
C MET A 1 -8.52 14.25 -11.09
N GLN A 2 -7.22 14.53 -11.09
CA GLN A 2 -6.40 14.39 -12.31
C GLN A 2 -6.55 12.97 -12.86
N SER A 3 -6.77 12.84 -14.17
CA SER A 3 -6.82 11.56 -14.87
C SER A 3 -5.52 10.78 -14.63
N ARG A 4 -5.55 9.78 -13.74
CA ARG A 4 -4.42 8.86 -13.52
C ARG A 4 -4.21 8.06 -14.80
N SER A 5 -2.97 7.99 -15.29
CA SER A 5 -2.64 7.11 -16.40
C SER A 5 -2.51 5.66 -15.91
N PRO A 6 -2.76 4.66 -16.78
CA PRO A 6 -2.49 3.26 -16.46
C PRO A 6 -1.06 3.01 -15.96
N SER A 7 -0.07 3.74 -16.48
CA SER A 7 1.32 3.66 -16.02
C SER A 7 1.48 4.06 -14.56
N VAL A 8 0.85 5.16 -14.13
CA VAL A 8 0.89 5.59 -12.71
C VAL A 8 0.21 4.55 -11.82
N LEU A 9 -0.88 3.95 -12.27
CA LEU A 9 -1.58 2.89 -11.54
C LEU A 9 -0.70 1.65 -11.37
N LEU A 10 -0.08 1.17 -12.46
CA LEU A 10 0.85 0.05 -12.45
C LEU A 10 2.05 0.29 -11.54
N THR A 11 2.65 1.49 -11.59
CA THR A 11 3.76 1.85 -10.71
C THR A 11 3.31 1.88 -9.24
N SER A 12 2.15 2.45 -8.94
CA SER A 12 1.61 2.51 -7.58
C SER A 12 1.37 1.12 -7.00
N TYR A 13 0.83 0.22 -7.82
CA TYR A 13 0.64 -1.18 -7.46
C TYR A 13 1.95 -1.92 -7.19
N ALA A 14 2.95 -1.78 -8.07
CA ALA A 14 4.23 -2.43 -7.88
C ALA A 14 4.93 -1.99 -6.57
N ILE A 15 4.86 -0.69 -6.26
CA ILE A 15 5.39 -0.15 -4.99
C ILE A 15 4.60 -0.71 -3.79
N ALA A 16 3.27 -0.66 -3.84
CA ALA A 16 2.44 -1.16 -2.75
C ALA A 16 2.67 -2.65 -2.48
N ASN A 17 2.78 -3.47 -3.54
CA ASN A 17 3.04 -4.90 -3.40
C ASN A 17 4.41 -5.15 -2.76
N GLY A 18 5.47 -4.48 -3.22
CA GLY A 18 6.80 -4.60 -2.60
C GLY A 18 6.81 -4.21 -1.11
N MET A 19 6.05 -3.19 -0.72
CA MET A 19 5.91 -2.79 0.69
C MET A 19 5.18 -3.86 1.52
N ALA A 20 4.09 -4.42 0.97
CA ALA A 20 3.29 -5.45 1.61
C ALA A 20 4.03 -6.79 1.74
N GLU A 21 4.75 -7.21 0.70
CA GLU A 21 5.62 -8.39 0.70
C GLU A 21 6.67 -8.28 1.79
N HIS A 22 7.38 -7.15 1.84
CA HIS A 22 8.37 -6.90 2.90
C HIS A 22 7.73 -6.97 4.30
N GLY A 23 6.56 -6.34 4.49
CA GLY A 23 5.82 -6.39 5.76
C GLY A 23 5.40 -7.80 6.16
N MET A 24 4.91 -8.59 5.21
CA MET A 24 4.54 -9.99 5.46
C MET A 24 5.77 -10.83 5.85
N ILE A 25 6.90 -10.68 5.14
CA ILE A 25 8.16 -11.38 5.45
C ILE A 25 8.61 -11.04 6.87
N VAL A 26 8.62 -9.76 7.26
CA VAL A 26 8.98 -9.33 8.61
C VAL A 26 8.05 -9.95 9.65
N ARG A 27 6.73 -9.96 9.41
CA ARG A 27 5.76 -10.60 10.33
C ARG A 27 5.98 -12.11 10.44
N ILE A 28 6.32 -12.81 9.35
CA ILE A 28 6.67 -14.24 9.36
C ILE A 28 7.91 -14.48 10.24
N MET A 29 8.98 -13.70 10.02
CA MET A 29 10.22 -13.83 10.81
C MET A 29 10.01 -13.55 12.30
N GLN A 30 9.05 -12.69 12.65
CA GLN A 30 8.66 -12.41 14.04
C GLN A 30 7.64 -13.40 14.61
N HIS A 31 7.24 -14.44 13.86
CA HIS A 31 6.17 -15.38 14.23
C HIS A 31 4.81 -14.71 14.50
N LYS A 32 4.53 -13.59 13.82
CA LYS A 32 3.29 -12.78 13.92
C LYS A 32 2.39 -12.84 12.68
N ALA A 33 2.69 -13.74 11.74
CA ALA A 33 1.86 -14.02 10.57
C ALA A 33 1.35 -15.46 10.64
N THR A 34 0.07 -15.62 10.33
CA THR A 34 -0.58 -16.91 10.16
C THR A 34 -0.61 -17.31 8.69
N LYS A 35 -0.87 -18.59 8.40
CA LYS A 35 -1.13 -19.04 7.01
C LYS A 35 -2.31 -18.27 6.38
N THR A 36 -3.31 -17.93 7.19
CA THR A 36 -4.48 -17.14 6.75
C THR A 36 -4.10 -15.72 6.36
N ASP A 37 -3.17 -15.08 7.08
CA ASP A 37 -2.66 -13.75 6.72
C ASP A 37 -1.99 -13.76 5.34
N ILE A 38 -1.13 -14.76 5.10
CA ILE A 38 -0.41 -14.94 3.84
C ILE A 38 -1.39 -15.18 2.69
N ALA A 39 -2.32 -16.12 2.87
CA ALA A 39 -3.33 -16.45 1.86
C ALA A 39 -4.22 -15.23 1.54
N ARG A 40 -4.55 -14.42 2.54
CA ARG A 40 -5.34 -13.20 2.34
C ARG A 40 -4.58 -12.17 1.52
N LEU A 41 -3.29 -11.93 1.81
CA LEU A 41 -2.48 -11.00 1.01
C LEU A 41 -2.37 -11.47 -0.45
N ILE A 42 -2.13 -12.77 -0.69
CA ILE A 42 -2.10 -13.34 -2.05
C ILE A 42 -3.43 -13.12 -2.78
N ALA A 43 -4.56 -13.33 -2.11
CA ALA A 43 -5.87 -13.13 -2.72
C ALA A 43 -6.14 -11.65 -3.05
N ILE A 44 -5.79 -10.74 -2.15
CA ILE A 44 -5.91 -9.28 -2.36
C ILE A 44 -5.03 -8.86 -3.54
N ASP A 45 -3.78 -9.30 -3.58
CA ASP A 45 -2.84 -9.00 -4.66
C ASP A 45 -3.37 -9.45 -6.03
N HIS A 46 -3.79 -10.71 -6.12
CA HIS A 46 -4.35 -11.27 -7.35
C HIS A 46 -5.58 -10.49 -7.84
N ASN A 47 -6.52 -10.20 -6.94
CA ASN A 47 -7.73 -9.46 -7.30
C ASN A 47 -7.40 -8.03 -7.75
N THR A 48 -6.46 -7.38 -7.06
CA THR A 48 -6.00 -6.03 -7.40
C THR A 48 -5.35 -6.00 -8.79
N TRP A 49 -4.54 -7.01 -9.14
CA TRP A 49 -3.99 -7.15 -10.48
C TRP A 49 -5.07 -7.22 -11.57
N GLN A 50 -6.16 -7.97 -11.34
CA GLN A 50 -7.27 -8.02 -12.30
C GLN A 50 -7.94 -6.66 -12.50
N LEU A 51 -8.13 -5.90 -11.41
CA LEU A 51 -8.70 -4.55 -11.46
C LEU A 51 -7.79 -3.57 -12.21
N ILE A 52 -6.48 -3.66 -12.02
CA ILE A 52 -5.48 -2.85 -12.75
C ILE A 52 -5.52 -3.16 -14.23
N ARG A 53 -5.55 -4.45 -14.59
CA ARG A 53 -5.70 -4.86 -15.99
C ARG A 53 -6.99 -4.29 -16.59
N GLN A 54 -8.11 -4.41 -15.88
CA GLN A 54 -9.38 -3.84 -16.33
C GLN A 54 -9.29 -2.32 -16.56
N ALA A 55 -8.67 -1.58 -15.63
CA ALA A 55 -8.47 -0.14 -15.77
C ALA A 55 -7.52 0.22 -16.92
N ALA A 56 -6.52 -0.61 -17.21
CA ALA A 56 -5.59 -0.41 -18.32
C ALA A 56 -6.27 -0.61 -19.69
N PHE A 57 -7.14 -1.63 -19.82
CA PHE A 57 -7.89 -1.89 -21.05
C PHE A 57 -9.12 -0.98 -21.23
N SER A 58 -9.73 -0.54 -20.12
CA SER A 58 -10.91 0.33 -20.11
C SER A 58 -10.71 1.47 -19.08
N PRO A 59 -10.03 2.56 -19.47
CA PRO A 59 -9.59 3.60 -18.55
C PRO A 59 -10.74 4.55 -18.19
N THR A 60 -11.63 4.09 -17.30
CA THR A 60 -12.71 4.88 -16.72
C THR A 60 -12.40 5.24 -15.27
N ASP A 61 -12.92 6.37 -14.80
CA ASP A 61 -12.77 6.78 -13.39
C ASP A 61 -13.32 5.74 -12.40
N ALA A 62 -14.33 4.97 -12.80
CA ALA A 62 -14.85 3.87 -12.00
C ALA A 62 -13.81 2.74 -11.86
N ASN A 63 -13.20 2.31 -12.96
CA ASN A 63 -12.19 1.25 -12.94
C ASN A 63 -10.91 1.69 -12.20
N PHE A 64 -10.49 2.95 -12.37
CA PHE A 64 -9.37 3.50 -11.60
C PHE A 64 -9.66 3.50 -10.09
N ARG A 65 -10.86 3.93 -9.67
CA ARG A 65 -11.24 3.89 -8.25
C ARG A 65 -11.28 2.48 -7.67
N LEU A 66 -11.75 1.49 -8.43
CA LEU A 66 -11.74 0.10 -8.01
C LEU A 66 -10.31 -0.42 -7.82
N ALA A 67 -9.43 -0.16 -8.79
CA ALA A 67 -8.02 -0.53 -8.70
C ALA A 67 -7.31 0.15 -7.52
N ASP A 68 -7.57 1.44 -7.29
CA ASP A 68 -7.07 2.18 -6.13
C ASP A 68 -7.55 1.56 -4.81
N GLY A 69 -8.81 1.10 -4.74
CA GLY A 69 -9.33 0.39 -3.58
C GLY A 69 -8.59 -0.93 -3.29
N GLY A 70 -8.20 -1.67 -4.34
CA GLY A 70 -7.36 -2.85 -4.20
C GLY A 70 -5.95 -2.51 -3.69
N ILE A 71 -5.32 -1.47 -4.25
CA ILE A 71 -4.00 -0.98 -3.80
C ILE A 71 -4.04 -0.60 -2.31
N MET A 72 -5.10 0.06 -1.84
CA MET A 72 -5.24 0.39 -0.42
C MET A 72 -5.32 -0.87 0.47
N GLN A 73 -6.00 -1.93 0.04
CA GLN A 73 -6.02 -3.20 0.78
C GLN A 73 -4.64 -3.88 0.82
N ILE A 74 -3.83 -3.74 -0.23
CA ILE A 74 -2.44 -4.22 -0.21
C ILE A 74 -1.63 -3.45 0.85
N LEU A 75 -1.81 -2.11 0.89
CA LEU A 75 -1.08 -1.26 1.83
C LEU A 75 -1.38 -1.54 3.30
N ASP A 76 -2.51 -2.17 3.64
CA ASP A 76 -2.80 -2.64 5.01
C ASP A 76 -1.76 -3.66 5.52
N TYR A 77 -1.01 -4.28 4.62
CA TYR A 77 0.07 -5.23 4.93
C TYR A 77 1.47 -4.62 4.87
N ALA A 78 1.60 -3.36 4.46
CA ALA A 78 2.88 -2.68 4.40
C ALA A 78 3.49 -2.54 5.80
N THR A 79 4.82 -2.65 5.89
CA THR A 79 5.52 -2.36 7.15
C THR A 79 5.25 -0.91 7.55
N PRO A 80 4.68 -0.64 8.74
CA PRO A 80 4.61 0.72 9.25
C PRO A 80 6.04 1.21 9.42
N VAL A 81 6.41 2.29 8.72
CA VAL A 81 7.64 3.00 9.05
C VAL A 81 7.40 3.60 10.44
N PRO A 82 8.20 3.27 11.47
CA PRO A 82 8.14 3.97 12.73
C PRO A 82 8.41 5.43 12.42
N GLN A 83 7.38 6.27 12.46
CA GLN A 83 7.62 7.70 12.43
C GLN A 83 8.33 8.02 13.74
N PRO A 84 9.49 8.70 13.72
CA PRO A 84 10.06 9.20 14.95
C PRO A 84 8.97 9.99 15.65
N ALA A 85 8.74 9.72 16.94
CA ALA A 85 7.92 10.60 17.74
C ALA A 85 8.46 12.01 17.49
N VAL A 86 7.58 12.95 17.18
CA VAL A 86 7.98 14.35 17.08
C VAL A 86 8.35 14.75 18.51
N ASP A 87 9.59 14.48 18.90
CA ASP A 87 10.13 14.88 20.19
C ASP A 87 10.00 16.40 20.24
N GLY A 88 9.27 16.84 21.26
CA GLY A 88 8.55 18.10 21.23
C GLY A 88 9.41 19.29 20.82
N ILE A 89 8.88 20.08 19.89
CA ILE A 89 9.18 21.51 19.84
C ILE A 89 8.78 22.05 21.21
N LYS A 90 9.74 22.27 22.10
CA LYS A 90 9.56 23.18 23.24
C LYS A 90 9.50 24.60 22.65
N PRO A 91 8.36 25.30 22.66
CA PRO A 91 8.32 26.71 22.33
C PRO A 91 8.82 27.45 23.58
N GLY A 92 10.04 27.96 23.55
CA GLY A 92 10.54 28.83 24.61
C GLY A 92 11.97 28.54 25.03
N LEU A 93 12.92 28.90 24.17
CA LEU A 93 14.23 29.38 24.58
C LEU A 93 14.59 30.49 23.60
N ALA A 94 14.05 31.68 23.86
CA ALA A 94 14.69 32.91 23.41
C ALA A 94 16.09 32.94 24.04
N ALA A 95 17.10 33.07 23.19
CA ALA A 95 18.46 33.37 23.60
C ALA A 95 18.52 34.77 24.26
N PRO A 96 19.51 35.03 25.13
CA PRO A 96 19.66 36.30 25.85
C PRO A 96 19.81 37.52 24.93
#